data_AF-A0A7Y4XN84-F1
#
_entry.id   AF-A0A7Y4XN84-F1
#
_cell.length_a   1.000
_cell.length_b   1.000
_cell.length_c   1.000
_cell.angle_alpha   90.00
_cell.angle_beta   90.00
_cell.angle_gamma   90.00
#
_symmetry.space_group_name_H-M   'P 1'
#
loop_
_entity.id
_entity.type
_entity.pdbx_description
1 polymer ?
#
loop_
_entity_poly.entity_id
_entity_poly.type
_entity_poly.pdbx_seq_one_letter_code
_entity_poly.pdbx_strand_id
1 'polypeptide(L)'
;MNTQRRHQLVKLPQKTDVVLFLIKEELKSRKLFYMLEELGVADCDFEPHLDSLILQSIGIDDDNDTLFEKYCDIMQRRSKKIVGDRDLIMKQAVKAYHEIMNIKEVKRQKRID
;
A
#
# COMPACT_ATOMS: atom_id res chain seq x y z
N MET A 1 -37.71 22.39 -25.31
CA MET A 1 -37.41 21.27 -24.38
C MET A 1 -35.90 21.09 -24.39
N ASN A 2 -35.21 21.42 -23.29
CA ASN A 2 -33.75 21.41 -23.23
C ASN A 2 -33.29 20.36 -22.20
N THR A 3 -32.90 19.20 -22.68
CA THR A 3 -32.53 18.05 -21.84
C THR A 3 -31.04 18.13 -21.49
N GLN A 4 -30.70 18.87 -20.44
CA GLN A 4 -29.35 18.81 -19.86
C GLN A 4 -29.11 17.41 -19.29
N ARG A 5 -28.31 16.60 -20.00
CA ARG A 5 -27.75 15.36 -19.45
C ARG A 5 -26.83 15.74 -18.29
N ARG A 6 -27.32 15.61 -17.07
CA ARG A 6 -26.49 15.67 -15.86
C ARG A 6 -25.53 14.50 -15.92
N HIS A 7 -24.27 14.78 -16.26
CA HIS A 7 -23.19 13.82 -16.08
C HIS A 7 -23.19 13.43 -14.61
N GLN A 8 -23.39 12.15 -14.30
CA GLN A 8 -23.27 11.67 -12.93
C GLN A 8 -21.85 12.02 -12.46
N LEU A 9 -21.75 12.92 -11.50
CA LEU A 9 -20.50 13.24 -10.83
C LEU A 9 -19.96 11.93 -10.25
N VAL A 10 -18.88 11.41 -10.84
CA VAL A 10 -18.19 10.23 -10.33
C VAL A 10 -17.83 10.54 -8.88
N LYS A 11 -18.39 9.80 -7.93
CA LYS A 11 -18.00 9.94 -6.53
C LYS A 11 -16.53 9.55 -6.44
N LEU A 12 -15.68 10.51 -6.09
CA LEU A 12 -14.28 10.22 -5.82
C LEU A 12 -14.22 9.19 -4.68
N PRO A 13 -13.40 8.13 -4.81
CA PRO A 13 -13.23 7.15 -3.75
C PRO A 13 -12.79 7.84 -2.47
N GLN A 14 -13.16 7.29 -1.31
CA GLN A 14 -12.63 7.84 -0.05
C GLN A 14 -11.12 7.68 -0.05
N LYS A 15 -10.41 8.60 0.63
CA LYS A 15 -8.95 8.58 0.73
C LYS A 15 -8.42 7.20 1.18
N THR A 16 -9.14 6.56 2.11
CA THR A 16 -8.86 5.19 2.58
C THR A 16 -8.97 4.15 1.46
N ASP A 17 -9.96 4.26 0.58
CA ASP A 17 -10.15 3.31 -0.53
C ASP A 17 -8.98 3.38 -1.52
N VAL A 18 -8.49 4.59 -1.80
CA VAL A 18 -7.31 4.80 -2.65
C VAL A 18 -6.07 4.20 -1.99
N VAL A 19 -5.85 4.46 -0.70
CA VAL A 19 -4.71 3.89 0.03
C VAL A 19 -4.76 2.37 0.04
N LEU A 20 -5.92 1.78 0.34
CA LEU A 20 -6.10 0.33 0.33
C LEU A 20 -5.87 -0.26 -1.07
N PHE A 21 -6.31 0.42 -2.12
CA PHE A 21 -6.03 0.03 -3.50
C PHE A 21 -4.52 0.02 -3.78
N LEU A 22 -3.80 1.09 -3.42
CA LEU A 22 -2.36 1.18 -3.62
C LEU A 22 -1.61 0.08 -2.86
N ILE A 23 -1.93 -0.11 -1.58
CA ILE A 23 -1.34 -1.18 -0.76
C ILE A 23 -1.59 -2.55 -1.40
N LYS A 24 -2.80 -2.80 -1.89
CA LYS A 24 -3.14 -4.06 -2.55
C LYS A 24 -2.30 -4.30 -3.80
N GLU A 25 -2.09 -3.28 -4.63
CA GLU A 25 -1.28 -3.39 -5.84
C GLU A 25 0.22 -3.55 -5.51
N GLU A 26 0.74 -2.88 -4.48
CA GLU A 26 2.12 -3.10 -4.04
C GLU A 26 2.33 -4.52 -3.50
N LEU A 27 1.40 -5.06 -2.71
CA LEU A 27 1.47 -6.43 -2.21
C LEU A 27 1.49 -7.47 -3.34
N LYS A 28 0.74 -7.23 -4.42
CA LYS A 28 0.75 -8.07 -5.62
C LYS A 28 2.10 -7.99 -6.31
N SER A 29 2.63 -6.78 -6.50
CA SER A 29 3.94 -6.54 -7.08
C SER A 29 5.03 -7.30 -6.32
N ARG A 30 5.17 -7.03 -5.02
CA ARG A 30 6.17 -7.68 -4.18
C ARG A 30 6.04 -9.20 -4.17
N LYS A 31 4.81 -9.74 -4.21
CA LYS A 31 4.61 -11.20 -4.30
C LYS A 31 5.09 -11.75 -5.64
N LEU A 32 4.80 -11.07 -6.74
CA LEU A 32 5.28 -11.44 -8.07
C LEU A 32 6.81 -11.43 -8.11
N PHE A 33 7.45 -10.34 -7.70
CA PHE A 33 8.91 -10.22 -7.75
C PHE A 33 9.61 -11.19 -6.80
N TYR A 34 9.04 -11.44 -5.62
CA TYR A 34 9.51 -12.50 -4.73
C TYR A 34 9.45 -13.88 -5.39
N MET A 35 8.37 -14.20 -6.12
CA MET A 35 8.27 -15.47 -6.85
C MET A 35 9.25 -15.55 -8.03
N LEU A 36 9.52 -14.44 -8.71
CA LEU A 36 10.52 -14.37 -9.78
C LEU A 36 11.93 -14.61 -9.22
N GLU A 37 12.25 -13.99 -8.08
CA GLU A 37 13.51 -14.20 -7.36
C GLU A 37 13.68 -15.67 -6.95
N GLU A 38 12.63 -16.31 -6.39
CA GLU A 38 12.64 -17.74 -6.05
C GLU A 38 12.89 -18.66 -7.26
N LEU A 39 12.60 -18.19 -8.48
CA LEU A 39 12.85 -18.89 -9.73
C LEU A 39 14.21 -18.55 -10.36
N GLY A 40 15.04 -17.75 -9.69
CA GLY A 40 16.36 -17.32 -10.15
C GLY A 40 16.35 -16.09 -11.06
N VAL A 41 15.20 -15.40 -11.18
CA VAL A 41 15.11 -14.09 -11.86
C VAL A 41 15.25 -13.00 -10.79
N ALA A 42 16.49 -12.64 -10.50
CA ALA A 42 16.84 -11.57 -9.56
C ALA A 42 17.09 -10.22 -10.28
N ASP A 43 17.20 -9.14 -9.51
CA ASP A 43 17.59 -7.79 -9.95
C ASP A 43 16.76 -7.23 -11.11
N CYS A 44 15.45 -7.14 -10.91
CA CYS A 44 14.56 -6.56 -11.91
C CYS A 44 14.34 -5.06 -11.69
N ASP A 45 14.91 -4.23 -12.55
CA ASP A 45 14.76 -2.76 -12.54
C ASP A 45 13.32 -2.27 -12.77
N PHE A 46 12.40 -3.18 -13.09
CA PHE A 46 11.01 -2.87 -13.42
C PHE A 46 10.03 -3.13 -12.26
N GLU A 47 10.51 -3.38 -11.04
CA GLU A 47 9.64 -3.49 -9.87
C GLU A 47 8.98 -2.12 -9.56
N PRO A 48 7.64 -2.02 -9.59
CA PRO A 48 6.97 -0.78 -9.21
C PRO A 48 7.04 -0.57 -7.70
N HIS A 49 7.58 0.58 -7.32
CA HIS A 49 7.69 1.06 -5.94
C HIS A 49 6.58 2.09 -5.66
N LEU A 50 5.56 1.70 -4.88
CA LEU A 50 4.41 2.54 -4.54
C LEU A 50 4.49 3.12 -3.11
N ASP A 51 5.57 2.83 -2.40
CA ASP A 51 5.83 3.17 -1.00
C ASP A 51 5.65 4.67 -0.72
N SER A 52 6.40 5.52 -1.42
CA SER A 52 6.31 6.98 -1.30
C SER A 52 4.88 7.48 -1.47
N LEU A 53 4.18 7.01 -2.50
CA LEU A 53 2.80 7.40 -2.77
C LEU A 53 1.85 6.94 -1.66
N ILE A 54 2.01 5.73 -1.13
CA ILE A 54 1.19 5.20 -0.03
C ILE A 54 1.43 6.00 1.24
N LEU A 55 2.69 6.23 1.62
CA LEU A 55 3.09 6.95 2.82
C LEU A 55 2.61 8.41 2.78
N GLN A 56 2.82 9.11 1.67
CA GLN A 56 2.29 10.46 1.46
C GLN A 56 0.76 10.49 1.49
N SER A 57 0.10 9.49 0.89
CA SER A 57 -1.36 9.37 0.91
C SER A 57 -1.92 9.20 2.30
N ILE A 58 -1.15 8.76 3.30
CA ILE A 58 -1.59 8.73 4.71
C ILE A 58 -0.98 9.86 5.55
N GLY A 59 -0.31 10.83 4.95
CA GLY A 59 0.29 11.98 5.63
C GLY A 59 1.56 11.63 6.41
N ILE A 60 2.33 10.66 5.92
CA ILE A 60 3.70 10.41 6.35
C ILE A 60 4.62 10.96 5.26
N ASP A 61 5.24 12.09 5.55
CA ASP A 61 6.15 12.80 4.66
C ASP A 61 7.49 12.95 5.39
N ASP A 62 8.21 11.84 5.54
CA ASP A 62 9.41 11.79 6.37
C ASP A 62 10.48 10.96 5.66
N ASP A 63 11.62 11.59 5.38
CA ASP A 63 12.83 10.96 4.83
C ASP A 63 13.58 10.13 5.89
N ASN A 64 12.84 9.53 6.84
CA ASN A 64 13.43 8.75 7.91
C ASN A 64 13.49 7.28 7.53
N ASP A 65 14.70 6.80 7.27
CA ASP A 65 15.03 5.41 6.92
C ASP A 65 14.34 4.40 7.84
N THR A 66 14.24 4.68 9.14
CA THR A 66 13.65 3.73 10.11
C THR A 66 12.14 3.52 9.94
N LEU A 67 11.42 4.49 9.36
CA LEU A 67 9.99 4.31 9.05
C LEU A 67 9.82 3.52 7.76
N PHE A 68 10.66 3.82 6.78
CA PHE A 68 10.69 3.12 5.50
C PHE A 68 11.04 1.64 5.67
N GLU A 69 12.01 1.32 6.53
CA GLU A 69 12.36 -0.07 6.89
C GLU A 69 11.16 -0.82 7.46
N LYS A 70 10.47 -0.24 8.45
CA LYS A 70 9.27 -0.87 9.05
C LYS A 70 8.14 -1.05 8.04
N TYR A 71 7.98 -0.08 7.14
CA TYR A 71 7.03 -0.18 6.04
C TYR A 71 7.38 -1.37 5.13
N CYS A 72 8.64 -1.47 4.71
CA CYS A 72 9.14 -2.55 3.87
C CYS A 72 8.95 -3.91 4.54
N ASP A 73 9.25 -4.03 5.85
CA ASP A 73 9.04 -5.24 6.63
C ASP A 73 7.56 -5.67 6.67
N ILE A 74 6.64 -4.71 6.85
CA ILE A 74 5.20 -4.98 6.81
C ILE A 74 4.83 -5.52 5.44
N MET A 75 5.20 -4.82 4.37
CA MET A 75 4.82 -5.20 3.02
C MET A 75 5.38 -6.55 2.61
N GLN A 76 6.66 -6.82 2.91
CA GLN A 76 7.30 -8.09 2.61
C GLN A 76 6.66 -9.26 3.39
N ARG A 77 6.42 -9.10 4.70
CA ARG A 77 5.79 -10.14 5.52
C ARG A 77 4.34 -10.40 5.11
N ARG A 78 3.62 -9.37 4.65
CA ARG A 78 2.23 -9.47 4.21
C ARG A 78 2.11 -10.07 2.82
N SER A 79 2.99 -9.72 1.88
CA SER A 79 3.00 -10.26 0.52
C SER A 79 3.26 -11.77 0.53
N LYS A 80 4.21 -12.23 1.34
CA LYS A 80 4.53 -13.67 1.51
C LYS A 80 3.35 -14.52 1.99
N LYS A 81 2.35 -13.92 2.66
CA LYS A 81 1.15 -14.61 3.17
C LYS A 81 0.03 -14.75 2.12
N ILE A 82 0.22 -14.22 0.92
CA ILE A 82 -0.75 -14.31 -0.17
C ILE A 82 -0.60 -15.67 -0.86
N VAL A 83 -1.67 -16.47 -0.81
CA VAL A 83 -1.75 -17.78 -1.47
C VAL A 83 -2.97 -17.77 -2.41
N GLY A 84 -2.75 -17.48 -3.69
CA GLY A 84 -3.67 -17.75 -4.82
C GLY A 84 -5.06 -17.08 -4.86
N ASP A 85 -5.54 -16.46 -3.78
CA ASP A 85 -6.93 -16.00 -3.65
C ASP A 85 -7.02 -14.46 -3.54
N ARG A 86 -7.89 -13.86 -4.35
CA ARG A 86 -8.16 -12.40 -4.36
C ARG A 86 -8.63 -11.90 -3.00
N ASP A 87 -9.45 -12.67 -2.29
CA ASP A 87 -9.97 -12.27 -0.98
C ASP A 87 -8.85 -12.21 0.07
N LEU A 88 -7.85 -13.09 -0.07
CA LEU A 88 -6.65 -13.07 0.78
C LEU A 88 -5.78 -11.85 0.53
N ILE A 89 -5.69 -11.36 -0.72
CA ILE A 89 -4.93 -10.14 -1.04
C ILE A 89 -5.54 -8.94 -0.32
N MET A 90 -6.85 -8.73 -0.45
CA MET A 90 -7.52 -7.60 0.19
C MET A 90 -7.44 -7.70 1.72
N LYS A 91 -7.58 -8.91 2.28
CA LYS A 91 -7.38 -9.15 3.71
C LYS A 91 -5.98 -8.77 4.19
N GLN A 92 -4.94 -9.08 3.42
CA GLN A 92 -3.58 -8.64 3.78
C GLN A 92 -3.40 -7.13 3.60
N ALA A 93 -4.01 -6.52 2.59
CA ALA A 93 -3.97 -5.08 2.38
C ALA A 93 -4.58 -4.31 3.55
N VAL A 94 -5.75 -4.73 4.03
CA VAL A 94 -6.39 -4.15 5.23
C VAL A 94 -5.49 -4.32 6.46
N LYS A 95 -4.85 -5.48 6.64
CA LYS A 95 -3.94 -5.70 7.77
C LYS A 95 -2.69 -4.81 7.70
N ALA A 96 -2.09 -4.70 6.51
CA ALA A 96 -0.95 -3.82 6.27
C ALA A 96 -1.32 -2.37 6.56
N TYR A 97 -2.47 -1.90 6.08
CA TYR A 97 -2.98 -0.56 6.36
C TYR A 97 -3.06 -0.27 7.86
N HIS A 98 -3.66 -1.17 8.65
CA HIS A 98 -3.75 -0.99 10.10
C HIS A 98 -2.36 -0.95 10.77
N GLU A 99 -1.42 -1.79 10.35
CA GLU A 99 -0.06 -1.78 10.90
C GLU A 99 0.69 -0.48 10.57
N ILE A 100 0.53 0.04 9.35
CA ILE A 100 1.14 1.31 8.95
C ILE A 100 0.52 2.48 9.72
N MET A 101 -0.81 2.48 9.90
CA MET A 101 -1.49 3.49 10.72
C MET A 101 -1.02 3.43 12.19
N ASN A 102 -0.80 2.24 12.74
CA ASN A 102 -0.24 2.11 14.10
C ASN A 102 1.17 2.72 14.20
N ILE A 103 2.03 2.53 13.20
CA ILE A 103 3.35 3.17 13.16
C ILE A 103 3.20 4.70 13.16
N LYS A 104 2.28 5.22 12.35
CA LYS A 104 1.99 6.66 12.29
C LYS A 104 1.56 7.22 13.65
N GLU A 105 0.64 6.53 14.34
CA GLU A 105 0.15 6.95 15.65
C GLU A 105 1.25 6.93 16.72
N VAL A 106 2.07 5.87 16.77
CA VAL A 106 3.22 5.79 17.69
C VAL A 106 4.20 6.93 17.44
N LYS A 107 4.47 7.26 16.17
CA LYS A 107 5.35 8.38 15.82
C LYS A 107 4.75 9.72 16.22
N ARG A 108 3.44 9.91 16.07
CA ARG A 108 2.77 11.14 16.50
C ARG A 108 2.92 11.33 18.01
N GLN A 109 2.77 10.26 18.80
CA GLN A 109 2.93 10.32 20.25
C GLN A 109 4.35 10.73 20.67
N LYS A 110 5.38 10.13 20.05
CA LYS A 110 6.80 10.45 20.33
C LYS A 110 7.24 11.86 19.95
N ARG A 111 6.45 12.59 19.16
CA ARG A 111 6.72 14.00 18.82
C ARG A 111 6.08 14.98 19.82
N ILE A 112 5.24 14.48 20.72
CA ILE A 112 4.49 15.28 21.70
C ILE A 112 5.12 15.19 23.10
N ASP A 113 5.99 14.19 23.33
CA ASP A 113 6.83 14.04 24.52
C ASP A 113 8.21 14.71 24.31
#